data_AF-A0A3D2XZT6-F1
#
_entry.id   AF-A0A3D2XZT6-F1
#
_cell.length_a   1.000
_cell.length_b   1.000
_cell.length_c   1.000
_cell.angle_alpha   90.00
_cell.angle_beta   90.00
_cell.angle_gamma   90.00
#
_symmetry.space_group_name_H-M   'P 1'
#
loop_
_entity.id
_entity.type
_entity.pdbx_description
1 polymer ?
#
loop_
_entity_poly.entity_id
_entity_poly.type
_entity_poly.pdbx_seq_one_letter_code
_entity_poly.pdbx_strand_id
1 'polypeptide(L)'
;IGHFLGLQVHDVGGLVMDDRGTPKPAPDEHPFLRCTRTVEARQVFTIEPGLYFIESLLADLKSSESSKYINWDVVDKYRPYGGIRIEDNIIVHRDNNENMTRIAERIAEQNA
;
A
#
# COMPACT_ATOMS: atom_id res chain seq x y z
N ILE A 1 1.01 1.99 -4.11
CA ILE A 1 0.43 0.69 -3.72
C ILE A 1 -0.63 0.97 -2.67
N GLY A 2 -1.81 0.35 -2.81
CA GLY A 2 -2.99 0.64 -2.00
C GLY A 2 -4.25 0.24 -2.76
N HIS A 3 -5.34 0.94 -2.52
CA HIS A 3 -6.65 0.64 -3.10
C HIS A 3 -7.45 1.91 -3.37
N PHE A 4 -8.54 1.79 -4.14
CA PHE A 4 -9.52 2.87 -4.21
C PHE A 4 -10.14 3.12 -2.83
N LEU A 5 -10.44 4.38 -2.55
CA LEU A 5 -11.08 4.82 -1.32
C LEU A 5 -12.32 5.66 -1.66
N GLY A 6 -13.45 5.38 -1.02
CA GLY A 6 -14.69 6.10 -1.29
C GLY A 6 -15.75 5.80 -0.25
N LEU A 7 -16.95 5.42 -0.69
CA LEU A 7 -18.04 5.02 0.21
C LEU A 7 -17.67 3.79 1.05
N GLN A 8 -16.83 2.90 0.49
CA GLN A 8 -16.22 1.78 1.20
C GLN A 8 -14.71 2.03 1.37
N VAL A 9 -14.11 1.51 2.45
CA VAL A 9 -12.66 1.61 2.68
C VAL A 9 -11.90 0.97 1.52
N HIS A 10 -12.17 -0.31 1.24
CA HIS A 10 -11.78 -0.94 -0.01
C HIS A 10 -12.88 -0.67 -1.05
N ASP A 11 -12.80 0.45 -1.77
CA ASP A 11 -13.86 0.84 -2.69
C ASP A 11 -13.94 -0.08 -3.93
N VAL A 12 -15.09 -0.07 -4.59
CA VAL A 12 -15.45 -1.05 -5.63
C VAL A 12 -14.67 -0.86 -6.95
N GLY A 13 -14.70 -1.88 -7.81
CA GLY A 13 -14.23 -1.75 -9.20
C GLY A 13 -12.72 -1.75 -9.42
N GLY A 14 -11.92 -2.04 -8.39
CA GLY A 14 -10.45 -2.07 -8.50
C GLY A 14 -9.89 -3.18 -9.40
N LEU A 15 -10.60 -4.31 -9.54
CA LEU A 15 -10.13 -5.51 -10.26
C LEU A 15 -10.97 -5.84 -11.50
N VAL A 16 -11.51 -4.83 -12.18
CA VAL A 16 -12.24 -4.97 -13.45
C VAL A 16 -11.61 -4.10 -14.53
N MET A 17 -11.67 -4.53 -15.79
CA MET A 17 -11.15 -3.79 -16.95
C MET A 17 -12.11 -2.72 -17.45
N ASP A 18 -13.41 -3.00 -17.38
CA ASP A 18 -14.48 -2.17 -17.95
C ASP A 18 -15.70 -2.07 -17.02
N ASP A 19 -16.67 -1.24 -17.40
CA ASP A 19 -17.91 -0.97 -16.67
C ASP A 19 -18.91 -2.14 -16.68
N ARG A 20 -18.66 -3.17 -17.49
CA ARG A 20 -19.43 -4.42 -17.55
C ARG A 20 -18.88 -5.49 -16.59
N GLY A 21 -17.77 -5.20 -15.91
CA GLY A 21 -17.20 -6.09 -14.92
C GLY A 21 -16.26 -7.16 -15.48
N THR A 22 -15.68 -6.96 -16.67
CA THR A 22 -14.68 -7.90 -17.21
C THR A 22 -13.50 -8.01 -16.21
N PRO A 23 -13.18 -9.21 -15.69
CA PRO A 23 -12.17 -9.33 -14.63
C PRO A 23 -10.77 -8.89 -15.05
N LYS A 24 -10.06 -8.21 -14.15
CA LYS A 24 -8.63 -7.89 -14.22
C LYS A 24 -7.97 -8.24 -12.87
N PRO A 25 -7.78 -9.53 -12.58
CA PRO A 25 -7.25 -9.95 -11.28
C PRO A 25 -5.84 -9.41 -11.04
N ALA A 26 -5.44 -9.41 -9.77
CA ALA A 26 -4.06 -9.16 -9.42
C ALA A 26 -3.13 -10.23 -10.01
N PRO A 27 -1.86 -9.89 -10.32
CA PRO A 27 -0.85 -10.89 -10.69
C PRO A 27 -0.67 -11.95 -9.60
N ASP A 28 -0.30 -13.18 -9.98
CA ASP A 28 -0.12 -14.30 -9.04
C ASP A 28 0.99 -14.02 -8.02
N GLU A 29 2.01 -13.24 -8.39
CA GLU A 29 3.09 -12.82 -7.49
C GLU A 29 2.66 -11.73 -6.48
N HIS A 30 1.53 -11.08 -6.73
CA HIS A 30 1.00 -9.97 -5.93
C HIS A 30 -0.50 -10.15 -5.63
N PRO A 31 -0.93 -11.29 -5.05
CA PRO A 31 -2.34 -11.69 -4.99
C PRO A 31 -3.19 -10.79 -4.09
N PHE A 32 -2.56 -9.99 -3.23
CA PHE A 32 -3.24 -9.08 -2.30
C PHE A 32 -3.43 -7.65 -2.86
N LEU A 33 -2.99 -7.38 -4.10
CA LEU A 33 -3.24 -6.10 -4.77
C LEU A 33 -4.74 -5.92 -5.03
N ARG A 34 -5.28 -4.75 -4.66
CA ARG A 34 -6.72 -4.46 -4.74
C ARG A 34 -7.13 -3.58 -5.92
N CYS A 35 -6.17 -3.01 -6.65
CA CYS A 35 -6.46 -2.17 -7.81
C CYS A 35 -5.46 -2.41 -8.95
N THR A 36 -6.00 -2.77 -10.13
CA THR A 36 -5.24 -3.00 -11.38
C THR A 36 -5.70 -2.06 -12.50
N ARG A 37 -6.58 -1.10 -12.19
CA ARG A 37 -7.08 -0.07 -13.09
C ARG A 37 -5.98 0.91 -13.49
N THR A 38 -6.14 1.50 -14.67
CA THR A 38 -5.37 2.68 -15.05
C THR A 38 -5.78 3.86 -14.17
N VAL A 39 -4.80 4.65 -13.74
CA VAL A 39 -5.04 5.86 -12.94
C VAL A 39 -5.67 6.94 -13.81
N GLU A 40 -6.77 7.51 -13.36
CA GLU A 40 -7.55 8.54 -14.06
C GLU A 40 -7.93 9.66 -13.07
N ALA A 41 -8.15 10.87 -13.59
CA ALA A 41 -8.59 11.99 -12.77
C ALA A 41 -9.93 11.69 -12.07
N ARG A 42 -10.14 12.29 -10.89
CA ARG A 42 -11.26 12.11 -9.96
C ARG A 42 -11.26 10.79 -9.18
N GLN A 43 -10.33 9.88 -9.44
CA GLN A 43 -10.13 8.71 -8.58
C GLN A 43 -9.46 9.12 -7.27
N VAL A 44 -9.77 8.38 -6.20
CA VAL A 44 -9.19 8.57 -4.87
C VAL A 44 -8.54 7.27 -4.42
N PHE A 45 -7.31 7.34 -3.93
CA PHE A 45 -6.50 6.18 -3.57
C PHE A 45 -5.92 6.29 -2.17
N THR A 46 -5.75 5.15 -1.51
CA THR A 46 -4.73 4.99 -0.47
C THR A 46 -3.36 4.79 -1.13
N ILE A 47 -2.32 5.35 -0.52
CA ILE A 47 -0.93 5.02 -0.82
C ILE A 47 -0.25 4.63 0.47
N GLU A 48 0.03 3.34 0.62
CA GLU A 48 0.28 2.72 1.92
C GLU A 48 1.49 1.75 1.93
N PRO A 49 2.69 2.17 1.49
CA PRO A 49 3.87 1.31 1.59
C PRO A 49 4.15 0.90 3.04
N GLY A 50 4.53 -0.36 3.23
CA GLY A 50 4.87 -0.90 4.53
C GLY A 50 6.12 -1.79 4.49
N LEU A 51 6.82 -1.83 5.63
CA LEU A 51 7.97 -2.68 5.88
C LEU A 51 7.79 -3.34 7.25
N TYR A 52 7.91 -4.66 7.30
CA TYR A 52 7.58 -5.43 8.49
C TYR A 52 8.60 -6.53 8.74
N PHE A 53 8.84 -6.82 10.02
CA PHE A 53 9.63 -7.93 10.53
C PHE A 53 8.69 -9.02 11.05
N ILE A 54 7.97 -9.68 10.15
CA ILE A 54 6.97 -10.70 10.49
C ILE A 54 7.66 -12.05 10.73
N GLU A 55 7.52 -12.58 11.94
CA GLU A 55 8.30 -13.76 12.39
C GLU A 55 8.13 -14.98 11.49
N SER A 56 6.90 -15.32 11.09
CA SER A 56 6.67 -16.47 10.21
C SER A 56 7.36 -16.33 8.86
N LEU A 57 7.26 -15.15 8.23
CA LEU A 57 7.90 -14.89 6.93
C LEU A 57 9.43 -14.84 7.04
N LEU A 58 9.96 -14.32 8.15
CA LEU A 58 11.40 -14.32 8.42
C LEU A 58 11.93 -15.74 8.64
N ALA A 59 11.17 -16.61 9.32
CA ALA A 59 11.55 -18.01 9.51
C ALA A 59 11.61 -18.78 8.18
N ASP A 60 10.63 -18.57 7.30
CA ASP A 60 10.62 -19.14 5.94
C ASP A 60 11.82 -18.61 5.12
N LEU A 61 12.06 -17.30 5.16
CA LEU A 61 13.19 -16.67 4.46
C LEU A 61 14.54 -17.18 4.97
N LYS A 62 14.69 -17.34 6.29
CA LYS A 62 15.93 -17.83 6.93
C LYS A 62 16.28 -19.25 6.50
N SER A 63 15.26 -20.06 6.19
CA SER A 63 15.38 -21.44 5.74
C SER A 63 15.58 -21.57 4.22
N SER A 64 15.47 -20.47 3.48
CA SER A 64 15.61 -20.44 2.02
C SER A 64 17.05 -20.16 1.54
N GLU A 65 17.34 -20.43 0.26
CA GLU A 65 18.62 -20.05 -0.36
C GLU A 65 18.88 -18.53 -0.34
N SER A 66 17.82 -17.73 -0.24
CA SER A 66 17.91 -16.26 -0.17
C SER A 66 18.42 -15.76 1.18
N SER A 67 18.48 -16.61 2.21
CA SER A 67 19.02 -16.28 3.53
C SER A 67 20.45 -15.70 3.47
N LYS A 68 21.24 -16.12 2.47
CA LYS A 68 22.61 -15.62 2.22
C LYS A 68 22.70 -14.13 1.91
N TYR A 69 21.59 -13.51 1.52
CA TYR A 69 21.52 -12.08 1.22
C TYR A 69 21.11 -11.23 2.43
N ILE A 70 20.78 -11.86 3.57
CA ILE A 70 20.20 -11.18 4.73
C ILE A 70 21.25 -11.03 5.84
N ASN A 71 21.43 -9.79 6.31
CA ASN A 71 22.17 -9.54 7.54
C ASN A 71 21.25 -9.75 8.76
N TRP A 72 21.28 -10.96 9.30
CA TRP A 72 20.42 -11.35 10.42
C TRP A 72 20.70 -10.57 11.71
N ASP A 73 21.95 -10.17 11.97
CA ASP A 73 22.29 -9.34 13.13
C ASP A 73 21.63 -7.96 13.06
N VAL A 74 21.47 -7.41 11.85
CA VAL A 74 20.76 -6.15 11.63
C VAL A 74 19.25 -6.35 11.74
N VAL A 75 18.71 -7.42 11.13
CA VAL A 75 17.28 -7.76 11.23
C VAL A 75 16.85 -7.95 12.69
N ASP A 76 17.66 -8.64 13.49
CA ASP A 76 17.39 -8.92 14.90
C ASP A 76 17.28 -7.64 15.76
N LYS A 77 17.99 -6.57 15.38
CA LYS A 77 17.87 -5.26 16.03
C LYS A 77 16.52 -4.60 15.80
N TYR A 78 15.91 -4.81 14.63
CA TYR A 78 14.66 -4.15 14.25
C TYR A 78 13.42 -5.01 14.51
N ARG A 79 13.57 -6.34 14.57
CA ARG A 79 12.48 -7.29 14.84
C ARG A 79 11.57 -6.90 16.01
N PRO A 80 12.06 -6.41 17.17
CA PRO A 80 11.22 -6.05 18.32
C PRO A 80 10.20 -4.92 18.04
N TYR A 81 10.39 -4.12 16.99
CA TYR A 81 9.51 -2.99 16.67
C TYR A 81 8.34 -3.37 15.74
N GLY A 82 8.29 -4.62 15.27
CA GLY A 82 7.22 -5.11 14.41
C GLY A 82 7.34 -4.58 12.98
N GLY A 83 6.83 -3.39 12.70
CA GLY A 83 6.86 -2.82 11.36
C GLY A 83 6.27 -1.42 11.26
N ILE A 84 6.38 -0.84 10.07
CA ILE A 84 5.98 0.52 9.76
C ILE A 84 5.10 0.49 8.50
N ARG A 85 4.03 1.28 8.51
CA ARG A 85 3.27 1.64 7.33
C ARG A 85 2.95 3.12 7.41
N ILE A 86 3.18 3.83 6.31
CA ILE A 86 2.77 5.22 6.17
C ILE A 86 1.72 5.24 5.08
N GLU A 87 0.54 5.78 5.39
CA GLU A 87 -0.62 5.71 4.54
C GLU A 87 -1.23 7.10 4.35
N ASP A 88 -1.29 7.54 3.10
CA ASP A 88 -1.93 8.80 2.71
C ASP A 88 -3.17 8.53 1.86
N ASN A 89 -4.08 9.50 1.81
CA ASN A 89 -5.23 9.49 0.91
C ASN A 89 -5.06 10.57 -0.16
N ILE A 90 -5.02 10.17 -1.42
CA ILE A 90 -4.68 11.02 -2.56
C ILE A 90 -5.86 11.08 -3.53
N ILE A 91 -6.31 12.30 -3.84
CA ILE A 91 -7.19 12.57 -4.98
C ILE A 91 -6.32 12.84 -6.20
N VAL A 92 -6.60 12.14 -7.30
CA VAL A 92 -5.95 12.40 -8.58
C VAL A 92 -6.75 13.47 -9.32
N HIS A 93 -6.11 14.56 -9.70
CA HIS A 93 -6.69 15.56 -10.61
C HIS A 93 -6.06 15.41 -12.00
N ARG A 94 -6.53 16.18 -12.99
CA ARG A 94 -6.00 16.10 -14.36
C ARG A 94 -4.51 16.47 -14.44
N ASP A 95 -4.13 17.52 -13.72
CA ASP A 95 -2.81 18.15 -13.85
C ASP A 95 -1.96 18.06 -12.57
N ASN A 96 -2.54 17.57 -11.46
CA ASN A 96 -1.85 17.41 -10.18
C ASN A 96 -2.49 16.30 -9.33
N ASN A 97 -1.90 16.05 -8.15
CA ASN A 97 -2.47 15.20 -7.12
C ASN A 97 -2.67 16.02 -5.84
N GLU A 98 -3.77 15.79 -5.16
CA GLU A 98 -4.08 16.38 -3.87
C GLU A 98 -3.95 15.33 -2.77
N ASN A 99 -2.99 15.54 -1.86
CA ASN A 99 -2.79 14.67 -0.71
C ASN A 99 -3.57 15.22 0.49
N MET A 100 -4.75 14.65 0.72
CA MET A 100 -5.67 15.11 1.78
C MET A 100 -5.05 14.93 3.17
N THR A 101 -4.32 13.82 3.37
CA THR A 101 -3.68 13.51 4.65
C THR A 101 -2.67 14.58 5.03
N ARG A 102 -1.76 14.95 4.12
CA ARG A 102 -0.72 15.96 4.39
C ARG A 102 -1.29 17.36 4.58
N ILE A 103 -2.39 17.69 3.90
CA ILE A 103 -3.08 18.96 4.12
C ILE A 103 -3.66 19.00 5.54
N ALA A 104 -4.33 17.92 5.97
CA ALA A 104 -4.88 17.82 7.31
C ALA A 104 -3.80 17.88 8.40
N GLU A 105 -2.67 17.18 8.22
CA GLU A 105 -1.53 17.23 9.14
C GLU A 105 -0.98 18.65 9.29
N ARG A 106 -0.75 19.36 8.18
CA ARG A 106 -0.26 20.75 8.22
C ARG A 106 -1.23 21.69 8.94
N ILE A 107 -2.53 21.50 8.73
CA ILE A 107 -3.55 22.29 9.44
C ILE A 107 -3.49 21.98 10.95
N ALA A 108 -3.33 20.71 11.33
CA ALA A 108 -3.22 20.33 12.74
C ALA A 108 -1.97 20.93 13.39
N GLU A 109 -0.81 20.88 12.72
CA GLU A 109 0.45 21.46 13.22
C GLU A 109 0.40 22.99 13.39
N GLN A 110 -0.29 23.70 12.49
CA GLN A 110 -0.45 25.16 12.59
C GLN A 110 -1.33 25.60 13.76
N ASN A 111 -2.17 24.69 14.27
CA ASN A 111 -3.11 24.94 15.37
C ASN A 111 -2.62 24.39 16.72
N ALA A 112 -1.41 23.81 16.77
CA ALA A 112 -0.78 23.28 17.98
C ALA A 112 0.22 24.29 18.59
#